data_AF-K9HPG7-F1
#
_entry.id   AF-K9HPG7-F1
#
_cell.length_a   1.000
_cell.length_b   1.000
_cell.length_c   1.000
_cell.angle_alpha   90.00
_cell.angle_beta   90.00
_cell.angle_gamma   90.00
#
_symmetry.space_group_name_H-M   'P 1'
#
loop_
_entity.id
_entity.type
_entity.pdbx_description
1 polymer ?
#
loop_
_entity_poly.entity_id
_entity_poly.type
_entity_poly.pdbx_seq_one_letter_code
_entity_poly.pdbx_strand_id
1 'polypeptide(L)'
;MSPLRLVLAAALALTLAACGSRHEVRVLGDGDALGTASPHAGTGSEDVAALPPRPLPTAEEIAAAPDPLTLKGEAADAVRAALGPASLLRREPPAQVWQYRGRTCVLDVVLYPDEAEGAPLTVAHVELRPVVAANAVAPKACAADVLQNRMARS
;
A
#
# COMPACT_ATOMS: atom_id res chain seq x y z
N MET A 1 23.84 45.51 16.49
CA MET A 1 23.50 44.10 16.16
C MET A 1 23.01 43.44 17.45
N SER A 2 21.72 43.15 17.53
CA SER A 2 21.05 42.84 18.80
C SER A 2 21.39 41.42 19.29
N PRO A 3 21.80 41.23 20.56
CA PRO A 3 22.19 39.92 21.10
C PRO A 3 21.02 38.91 21.07
N LEU A 4 19.78 39.41 20.99
CA LEU A 4 18.56 38.63 20.86
C LEU A 4 18.49 37.82 19.54
N ARG A 5 19.15 38.29 18.47
CA ARG A 5 19.17 37.57 17.17
C ARG A 5 20.13 36.38 17.14
N LEU A 6 21.17 36.39 17.99
CA LEU A 6 22.11 35.26 18.10
C LEU A 6 21.52 34.10 18.91
N VAL A 7 20.72 34.38 19.93
CA VAL A 7 20.07 33.33 20.75
C VAL A 7 19.00 32.58 19.95
N LEU A 8 18.24 33.27 19.09
CA LEU A 8 17.21 32.62 18.26
C LEU A 8 17.80 31.67 17.20
N ALA A 9 18.97 31.98 16.64
CA ALA A 9 19.62 31.13 15.64
C ALA A 9 20.17 29.83 16.25
N ALA A 10 20.67 29.87 17.49
CA ALA A 10 21.19 28.70 18.18
C ALA A 10 20.09 27.70 18.59
N ALA A 11 18.89 28.20 18.94
CA ALA A 11 17.76 27.34 19.31
C ALA A 11 17.16 26.56 18.12
N LEU A 12 17.26 27.09 16.90
CA LEU A 12 16.71 26.44 15.70
C LEU A 12 17.57 25.28 15.18
N ALA A 13 18.87 25.24 15.53
CA ALA A 13 19.79 24.19 15.07
C ALA A 13 19.76 22.91 15.93
N LEU A 14 19.22 22.98 17.16
CA LEU A 14 19.24 21.85 18.10
C LEU A 14 18.05 20.89 18.00
N THR A 15 17.03 21.17 17.19
CA THR A 15 15.77 20.39 17.20
C THR A 15 15.63 19.38 16.05
N LEU A 16 16.56 19.30 15.10
CA LEU A 16 16.46 18.37 13.97
C LEU A 16 17.16 17.01 14.16
N ALA A 17 17.77 16.72 15.32
CA ALA A 17 18.58 15.53 15.54
C ALA A 17 17.87 14.35 16.27
N ALA A 18 16.54 14.36 16.39
CA ALA A 18 15.83 13.42 17.27
C ALA A 18 14.78 12.51 16.60
N CYS A 19 14.90 12.22 15.30
CA CYS A 19 14.19 11.10 14.65
C CYS A 19 15.18 10.25 13.83
N GLY A 20 16.14 9.68 14.54
CA GLY A 20 17.13 8.74 14.01
C GLY A 20 17.45 7.66 15.02
N SER A 21 16.43 7.16 15.74
CA SER A 21 16.58 6.03 16.65
C SER A 21 16.85 4.77 15.83
N ARG A 22 18.13 4.51 15.56
CA ARG A 22 18.63 3.21 15.13
C ARG A 22 18.25 2.22 16.23
N HIS A 23 17.27 1.36 15.96
CA HIS A 23 16.95 0.25 16.84
C HIS A 23 18.13 -0.74 16.76
N GLU A 24 19.12 -0.57 17.65
CA GLU A 24 20.11 -1.61 17.90
C GLU A 24 19.39 -2.80 18.53
N VAL A 25 19.27 -3.88 17.77
CA VAL A 25 18.83 -5.18 18.27
C VAL A 25 19.88 -5.64 19.29
N ARG A 26 19.60 -5.46 20.57
CA ARG A 26 20.40 -6.07 21.64
C ARG A 26 20.15 -7.58 21.62
N VAL A 27 21.07 -8.33 21.02
CA VAL A 27 21.22 -9.76 21.31
C VAL A 27 22.26 -9.88 22.43
N LEU A 28 21.77 -10.01 23.66
CA LEU A 28 22.48 -10.42 24.87
C LEU A 28 21.40 -11.10 25.72
N GLY A 29 21.46 -12.34 26.13
CA GLY A 29 22.49 -13.36 26.17
C GLY A 29 21.91 -14.48 27.06
N ASP A 30 22.47 -15.68 26.91
CA ASP A 30 22.12 -16.90 27.63
C ASP A 30 21.69 -16.70 29.09
N GLY A 31 20.41 -16.98 29.33
CA GLY A 31 19.83 -17.20 30.65
C GLY A 31 19.32 -18.63 30.72
N ASP A 32 20.13 -19.51 31.30
CA ASP A 32 19.74 -20.82 31.80
C ASP A 32 18.53 -20.66 32.73
N ALA A 33 17.35 -21.11 32.27
CA ALA A 33 16.19 -21.32 33.11
C ALA A 33 15.39 -22.49 32.56
N LEU A 34 15.55 -23.61 33.26
CA LEU A 34 14.81 -24.87 33.15
C LEU A 34 13.31 -24.63 32.93
N GLY A 35 12.88 -24.76 31.68
CA GLY A 35 11.49 -24.84 31.28
C GLY A 35 11.23 -26.19 30.64
N THR A 36 10.45 -27.03 31.30
CA THR A 36 9.99 -28.36 30.87
C THR A 36 9.57 -28.36 29.40
N ALA A 37 10.39 -28.98 28.55
CA ALA A 37 10.03 -29.28 27.17
C ALA A 37 8.93 -30.36 27.18
N SER A 38 7.69 -29.94 26.87
CA SER A 38 6.70 -30.87 26.32
C SER A 38 7.17 -31.34 24.94
N PRO A 39 7.29 -32.64 24.68
CA PRO A 39 7.52 -33.14 23.34
C PRO A 39 6.16 -33.14 22.62
N HIS A 40 5.76 -32.00 22.05
CA HIS A 40 4.84 -32.06 20.92
C HIS A 40 5.67 -32.36 19.67
N ALA A 41 5.99 -33.65 19.53
CA ALA A 41 6.44 -34.24 18.28
C ALA A 41 5.28 -34.15 17.28
N GLY A 42 5.09 -32.96 16.72
CA GLY A 42 4.34 -32.73 15.49
C GLY A 42 5.30 -32.78 14.33
N THR A 43 5.82 -33.96 14.01
CA THR A 43 6.43 -34.23 12.70
C THR A 43 5.29 -34.25 11.69
N GLY A 44 4.92 -33.06 11.24
CA GLY A 44 4.04 -32.80 10.11
C GLY A 44 4.67 -31.69 9.30
N SER A 45 5.84 -31.96 8.73
CA SER A 45 6.27 -31.22 7.54
C SER A 45 5.35 -31.69 6.41
N GLU A 46 4.12 -31.18 6.40
CA GLU A 46 3.26 -31.24 5.25
C GLU A 46 4.03 -30.57 4.12
N ASP A 47 4.46 -31.39 3.16
CA ASP A 47 4.98 -30.97 1.88
C ASP A 47 3.88 -30.15 1.20
N VAL A 48 3.87 -28.85 1.47
CA VAL A 48 2.97 -27.91 0.81
C VAL A 48 3.49 -27.79 -0.61
N ALA A 49 3.03 -28.69 -1.48
CA ALA A 49 3.33 -28.65 -2.90
C ALA A 49 3.05 -27.22 -3.39
N ALA A 50 4.13 -26.51 -3.77
CA ALA A 50 4.02 -25.14 -4.22
C ALA A 50 3.16 -25.11 -5.49
N LEU A 51 2.00 -24.47 -5.42
CA LEU A 51 1.19 -24.19 -6.61
C LEU A 51 2.06 -23.42 -7.61
N PRO A 52 1.98 -23.75 -8.92
CA PRO A 52 2.74 -23.01 -9.91
C PRO A 52 2.40 -21.52 -9.84
N PRO A 53 3.39 -20.62 -9.99
CA PRO A 53 3.14 -19.20 -9.96
C PRO A 53 2.16 -18.83 -11.07
N ARG A 54 1.13 -18.06 -10.74
CA ARG A 54 0.19 -17.57 -11.75
C ARG A 54 0.95 -16.73 -12.80
N PRO A 55 0.60 -16.82 -14.09
CA PRO A 55 1.19 -15.97 -15.11
C PRO A 55 0.87 -14.49 -14.83
N LEU A 56 1.75 -13.60 -15.29
CA LEU A 56 1.51 -12.16 -15.30
C LEU A 56 0.54 -11.79 -16.45
N PRO A 57 -0.05 -10.58 -16.44
CA PRO A 57 -0.86 -10.11 -17.56
C PRO A 57 -0.12 -10.16 -18.89
N THR A 58 -0.78 -10.68 -19.92
CA THR A 58 -0.30 -10.66 -21.30
C THR A 58 -0.41 -9.26 -21.91
N ALA A 59 0.27 -9.02 -23.03
CA ALA A 59 0.19 -7.72 -23.73
C ALA A 59 -1.24 -7.38 -24.18
N GLU A 60 -2.04 -8.38 -24.59
CA GLU A 60 -3.43 -8.20 -24.98
C GLU A 60 -4.29 -7.76 -23.78
N GLU A 61 -4.12 -8.40 -22.63
CA GLU A 61 -4.83 -8.03 -21.40
C GLU A 61 -4.43 -6.65 -20.89
N ILE A 62 -3.16 -6.28 -21.00
CA ILE A 62 -2.67 -4.92 -20.70
C ILE A 62 -3.30 -3.90 -21.65
N ALA A 63 -3.44 -4.23 -22.94
CA ALA A 63 -4.08 -3.36 -23.91
C ALA A 63 -5.57 -3.18 -23.63
N ALA A 64 -6.26 -4.25 -23.20
CA ALA A 64 -7.70 -4.24 -22.88
C ALA A 64 -8.03 -3.59 -21.53
N ALA A 65 -7.08 -3.55 -20.59
CA ALA A 65 -7.31 -2.94 -19.28
C ALA A 65 -7.61 -1.43 -19.38
N PRO A 66 -8.42 -0.87 -18.46
CA PRO A 66 -8.61 0.58 -18.38
C PRO A 66 -7.29 1.26 -17.99
N ASP A 67 -7.09 2.50 -18.45
CA ASP A 67 -6.00 3.34 -17.94
C ASP A 67 -6.44 3.95 -16.60
N PRO A 68 -5.82 3.59 -15.46
CA PRO A 68 -6.27 4.07 -14.17
C PRO A 68 -6.09 5.60 -14.02
N LEU A 69 -5.23 6.23 -14.82
CA LEU A 69 -5.04 7.68 -14.75
C LEU A 69 -6.24 8.46 -15.29
N THR A 70 -7.08 7.84 -16.13
CA THR A 70 -8.31 8.47 -16.62
C THR A 70 -9.41 8.48 -15.58
N LEU A 71 -9.23 7.83 -14.42
CA LEU A 71 -10.22 7.82 -13.34
C LEU A 71 -10.28 9.15 -12.59
N LYS A 72 -9.30 10.05 -12.74
CA LYS A 72 -9.34 11.35 -12.07
C LYS A 72 -10.58 12.15 -12.52
N GLY A 73 -11.34 12.65 -11.56
CA GLY A 73 -12.59 13.37 -11.77
C GLY A 73 -13.81 12.46 -11.91
N GLU A 74 -13.63 11.14 -12.06
CA GLU A 74 -14.74 10.20 -12.17
C GLU A 74 -15.46 10.03 -10.83
N ALA A 75 -16.75 9.70 -10.91
CA ALA A 75 -17.55 9.37 -9.74
C ALA A 75 -17.19 7.97 -9.19
N ALA A 76 -17.44 7.77 -7.90
CA ALA A 76 -17.25 6.49 -7.21
C ALA A 76 -17.84 5.26 -7.93
N ASP A 77 -19.01 5.40 -8.59
CA ASP A 77 -19.64 4.32 -9.33
C ASP A 77 -18.92 3.97 -10.64
N ALA A 78 -18.36 4.96 -11.33
CA ALA A 78 -17.55 4.73 -12.53
C ALA A 78 -16.25 3.98 -12.18
N VAL A 79 -15.63 4.32 -11.04
CA VAL A 79 -14.47 3.56 -10.52
C VAL A 79 -14.86 2.11 -10.24
N ARG A 80 -16.01 1.87 -9.60
CA ARG A 80 -16.52 0.50 -9.34
C ARG A 80 -16.84 -0.25 -10.62
N ALA A 81 -17.35 0.41 -11.65
CA ALA A 81 -17.63 -0.21 -12.94
C ALA A 81 -16.34 -0.60 -13.67
N ALA A 82 -15.34 0.28 -13.68
CA ALA A 82 -14.07 0.03 -14.37
C ALA A 82 -13.19 -0.98 -13.64
N LEU A 83 -13.10 -0.85 -12.32
CA LEU A 83 -12.15 -1.61 -11.52
C LEU A 83 -12.81 -2.64 -10.63
N GLY A 84 -14.14 -2.73 -10.46
CA GLY A 84 -14.78 -3.59 -9.47
C GLY A 84 -14.70 -3.05 -8.03
N PRO A 85 -15.05 -3.84 -7.00
CA PRO A 85 -14.90 -3.42 -5.62
C PRO A 85 -13.42 -3.32 -5.22
N ALA A 86 -13.13 -2.35 -4.34
CA ALA A 86 -11.81 -2.17 -3.74
C ALA A 86 -11.46 -3.35 -2.81
N SER A 87 -10.18 -3.71 -2.77
CA SER A 87 -9.67 -4.72 -1.82
C SER A 87 -9.68 -4.22 -0.38
N LEU A 88 -9.54 -2.90 -0.20
CA LEU A 88 -9.63 -2.22 1.09
C LEU A 88 -10.20 -0.82 0.87
N LEU A 89 -11.17 -0.44 1.68
CA LEU A 89 -11.71 0.91 1.75
C LEU A 89 -11.38 1.50 3.12
N ARG A 90 -10.63 2.59 3.13
CA ARG A 90 -10.37 3.39 4.34
C ARG A 90 -11.19 4.68 4.27
N ARG A 91 -11.92 4.98 5.35
CA ARG A 91 -12.66 6.24 5.49
C ARG A 91 -11.78 7.20 6.27
N GLU A 92 -11.38 8.29 5.62
CA GLU A 92 -10.46 9.30 6.17
C GLU A 92 -11.10 10.68 5.99
N PRO A 93 -12.13 11.04 6.80
CA PRO A 93 -12.97 12.20 6.53
C PRO A 93 -12.16 13.49 6.26
N PRO A 94 -12.50 14.27 5.22
CA PRO A 94 -13.66 14.09 4.32
C PRO A 94 -13.44 13.05 3.20
N ALA A 95 -12.26 12.49 3.07
CA ALA A 95 -11.88 11.60 1.99
C ALA A 95 -12.27 10.12 2.23
N GLN A 96 -12.20 9.35 1.14
CA GLN A 96 -12.05 7.91 1.18
C GLN A 96 -10.84 7.49 0.36
N VAL A 97 -10.09 6.52 0.87
CA VAL A 97 -8.97 5.89 0.14
C VAL A 97 -9.36 4.47 -0.19
N TRP A 98 -9.45 4.18 -1.48
CA TRP A 98 -9.81 2.88 -2.02
C TRP A 98 -8.55 2.23 -2.58
N GLN A 99 -8.18 1.08 -2.03
CA GLN A 99 -6.99 0.36 -2.42
C GLN A 99 -7.36 -0.90 -3.21
N TYR A 100 -6.72 -1.05 -4.36
CA TYR A 100 -6.79 -2.22 -5.22
C TYR A 100 -5.45 -2.91 -5.25
N ARG A 101 -5.41 -4.20 -4.91
CA ARG A 101 -4.16 -4.96 -4.86
C ARG A 101 -4.01 -5.80 -6.11
N GLY A 102 -2.95 -5.55 -6.88
CA GLY A 102 -2.37 -6.48 -7.82
C GLY A 102 -1.33 -7.37 -7.13
N ARG A 103 -0.64 -8.18 -7.92
CA ARG A 103 0.53 -8.96 -7.48
C ARG A 103 1.83 -8.17 -7.56
N THR A 104 1.91 -7.23 -8.50
CA THR A 104 3.11 -6.44 -8.83
C THR A 104 2.96 -4.97 -8.41
N CYS A 105 1.73 -4.51 -8.21
CA CYS A 105 1.44 -3.15 -7.78
C CYS A 105 0.26 -3.08 -6.80
N VAL A 106 0.13 -1.91 -6.19
CA VAL A 106 -1.05 -1.44 -5.49
C VAL A 106 -1.51 -0.15 -6.17
N LEU A 107 -2.80 -0.07 -6.47
CA LEU A 107 -3.45 1.12 -7.01
C LEU A 107 -4.31 1.74 -5.91
N ASP A 108 -3.95 2.93 -5.46
CA ASP A 108 -4.69 3.70 -4.48
C ASP A 108 -5.50 4.80 -5.22
N VAL A 109 -6.81 4.86 -4.97
CA VAL A 109 -7.73 5.86 -5.52
C VAL A 109 -8.28 6.67 -4.35
N VAL A 110 -8.06 7.98 -4.36
CA VAL A 110 -8.50 8.89 -3.29
C VAL A 110 -9.69 9.70 -3.79
N LEU A 111 -10.79 9.63 -3.06
CA LEU A 111 -12.03 10.31 -3.39
C LEU A 111 -12.40 11.32 -2.32
N TYR A 112 -12.95 12.46 -2.74
CA TYR A 112 -13.51 13.49 -1.87
C TYR A 112 -14.96 13.79 -2.28
N PRO A 113 -15.83 14.21 -1.36
CA PRO A 113 -17.11 14.80 -1.72
C PRO A 113 -16.85 16.19 -2.31
N ASP A 114 -17.69 16.60 -3.27
CA ASP A 114 -17.70 18.00 -3.69
C ASP A 114 -18.20 18.92 -2.54
N GLU A 115 -18.08 20.24 -2.71
CA GLU A 115 -18.34 21.22 -1.63
C GLU A 115 -19.80 21.25 -1.14
N ALA A 116 -20.75 20.68 -1.89
CA ALA A 116 -22.14 20.61 -1.48
C ALA A 116 -22.38 19.53 -0.41
N GLU A 117 -23.21 19.83 0.57
CA GLU A 117 -23.61 18.83 1.56
C GLU A 117 -24.27 17.62 0.88
N GLY A 118 -23.78 16.42 1.19
CA GLY A 118 -24.26 15.18 0.57
C GLY A 118 -23.80 14.96 -0.87
N ALA A 119 -22.84 15.74 -1.38
CA ALA A 119 -22.28 15.54 -2.70
C ALA A 119 -21.70 14.13 -2.90
N PRO A 120 -21.79 13.57 -4.12
CA PRO A 120 -21.14 12.30 -4.44
C PRO A 120 -19.62 12.41 -4.32
N LEU A 121 -18.97 11.27 -4.08
CA LEU A 121 -17.52 11.18 -4.07
C LEU A 121 -16.98 11.19 -5.51
N THR A 122 -16.00 12.05 -5.76
CA THR A 122 -15.25 12.16 -7.01
C THR A 122 -13.77 11.86 -6.77
N VAL A 123 -13.11 11.26 -7.76
CA VAL A 123 -11.69 10.90 -7.65
C VAL A 123 -10.82 12.15 -7.75
N ALA A 124 -10.12 12.48 -6.66
CA ALA A 124 -9.15 13.57 -6.65
C ALA A 124 -7.73 13.09 -7.03
N HIS A 125 -7.38 11.86 -6.63
CA HIS A 125 -6.04 11.33 -6.84
C HIS A 125 -6.03 9.85 -7.19
N VAL A 126 -5.05 9.46 -8.00
CA VAL A 126 -4.75 8.08 -8.36
C VAL A 126 -3.25 7.88 -8.20
N GLU A 127 -2.85 6.91 -7.38
CA GLU A 127 -1.45 6.60 -7.10
C GLU A 127 -1.18 5.13 -7.40
N LEU A 128 -0.03 4.86 -8.01
CA LEU A 128 0.46 3.53 -8.30
C LEU A 128 1.72 3.28 -7.51
N ARG A 129 1.72 2.21 -6.72
CA ARG A 129 2.87 1.80 -5.91
C ARG A 129 3.32 0.41 -6.33
N PRO A 130 4.55 0.23 -6.82
CA PRO A 130 5.06 -1.10 -7.08
C PRO A 130 5.23 -1.84 -5.75
N VAL A 131 4.94 -3.15 -5.75
CA VAL A 131 5.19 -4.00 -4.56
C VAL A 131 6.69 -4.14 -4.31
N VAL A 132 7.49 -4.09 -5.37
CA VAL A 132 8.96 -4.06 -5.31
C VAL A 132 9.44 -2.68 -5.74
N ALA A 133 9.98 -1.89 -4.79
CA ALA A 133 10.26 -0.46 -4.98
C ALA A 133 11.18 -0.12 -6.17
N ALA A 134 12.06 -1.03 -6.58
CA ALA A 134 12.96 -0.83 -7.71
C ALA A 134 12.27 -0.94 -9.09
N ASN A 135 11.02 -1.40 -9.14
CA ASN A 135 10.33 -1.65 -10.40
C ASN A 135 9.40 -0.50 -10.76
N ALA A 136 9.60 0.10 -11.94
CA ALA A 136 8.56 0.92 -12.55
C ALA A 136 7.41 0.01 -13.01
N VAL A 137 6.16 0.44 -12.79
CA VAL A 137 4.97 -0.26 -13.27
C VAL A 137 4.17 0.69 -14.14
N ALA A 138 3.88 0.27 -15.38
CA ALA A 138 3.04 1.04 -16.28
C ALA A 138 1.58 1.05 -15.80
N PRO A 139 0.83 2.17 -15.94
CA PRO A 139 -0.52 2.28 -15.42
C PRO A 139 -1.48 1.17 -15.84
N LYS A 140 -1.57 0.91 -17.15
CA LYS A 140 -2.42 -0.17 -17.68
C LYS A 140 -1.98 -1.56 -17.23
N ALA A 141 -0.67 -1.78 -17.06
CA ALA A 141 -0.15 -3.05 -16.56
C ALA A 141 -0.57 -3.28 -15.09
N CYS A 142 -0.56 -2.22 -14.27
CA CYS A 142 -1.06 -2.28 -12.91
C CYS A 142 -2.57 -2.58 -12.86
N ALA A 143 -3.37 -1.92 -13.70
CA ALA A 143 -4.80 -2.18 -13.78
C ALA A 143 -5.11 -3.61 -14.24
N ALA A 144 -4.40 -4.12 -15.25
CA ALA A 144 -4.55 -5.50 -15.70
C ALA A 144 -4.22 -6.52 -14.59
N ASP A 145 -3.13 -6.29 -13.84
CA ASP A 145 -2.73 -7.14 -12.72
C ASP A 145 -3.75 -7.09 -11.56
N VAL A 146 -4.31 -5.92 -11.26
CA VAL A 146 -5.43 -5.77 -10.30
C VAL A 146 -6.64 -6.60 -10.73
N LEU A 147 -7.05 -6.52 -12.00
CA LEU A 147 -8.21 -7.23 -12.52
C LEU A 147 -7.99 -8.76 -12.49
N GLN A 148 -6.82 -9.22 -12.93
CA GLN A 148 -6.47 -10.64 -12.87
C GLN A 148 -6.38 -11.18 -11.43
N ASN A 149 -5.73 -10.43 -10.53
CA ASN A 149 -5.61 -10.85 -9.14
C ASN A 149 -6.98 -10.96 -8.44
N ARG A 150 -7.99 -10.19 -8.87
CA ARG A 150 -9.35 -10.36 -8.38
C ARG A 150 -9.99 -11.64 -8.89
N MET A 151 -9.98 -11.89 -10.20
CA MET A 151 -10.55 -13.11 -10.80
C MET A 151 -9.94 -14.37 -10.18
N ALA A 152 -8.67 -14.28 -9.81
CA ALA A 152 -7.93 -15.32 -9.10
C ALA A 152 -8.40 -15.63 -7.67
N ARG A 153 -9.21 -14.76 -7.06
CA ARG A 153 -9.64 -14.80 -5.63
C ARG A 153 -11.14 -14.93 -5.42
N SER A 154 -11.95 -14.78 -6.49
CA SER A 154 -13.39 -15.05 -6.50
C SER A 154 -13.67 -16.54 -6.63
#